data_AF-A0A0G1TWF1-F1
#
_entry.id   AF-A0A0G1TWF1-F1
#
_cell.length_a   1.000
_cell.length_b   1.000
_cell.length_c   1.000
_cell.angle_alpha   90.00
_cell.angle_beta   90.00
_cell.angle_gamma   90.00
#
_symmetry.space_group_name_H-M   'P 1'
#
loop_
_entity.id
_entity.type
_entity.pdbx_description
1 polymer ?
#
loop_
_entity_poly.entity_id
_entity_poly.type
_entity_poly.pdbx_seq_one_letter_code
_entity_poly.pdbx_strand_id
1 'polypeptide(L)'
;MKRAAIYDPYLDTLGGGERYSAAVAQFLESRGYQVDFWWPTDFTRKIKDRFGVKLHSARFIPFPGNYQLSTMNYELIFWVSDGSIPVSFAKKTIIHMQITRCLSSRGRQTFQTLT
;
A
#
# COMPACT_ATOMS: atom_id res chain seq x y z
N MET A 1 13.10 8.67 -13.91
CA MET A 1 11.88 9.00 -13.16
C MET A 1 11.82 8.12 -11.91
N LYS A 2 11.39 8.67 -10.77
CA LYS A 2 11.26 7.89 -9.53
C LYS A 2 9.99 7.04 -9.62
N ARG A 3 10.09 5.74 -9.35
CA ARG A 3 8.96 4.80 -9.43
C ARG A 3 8.68 4.21 -8.07
N ALA A 4 7.40 4.15 -7.72
CA ALA A 4 6.95 3.47 -6.52
C ALA A 4 5.89 2.42 -6.88
N ALA A 5 5.95 1.26 -6.24
CA ALA A 5 4.91 0.25 -6.37
C ALA A 5 4.06 0.19 -5.10
N ILE A 6 2.78 -0.07 -5.27
CA ILE A 6 1.84 -0.32 -4.17
C ILE A 6 1.21 -1.68 -4.40
N TYR A 7 1.38 -2.57 -3.42
CA TYR A 7 0.70 -3.86 -3.37
C TYR A 7 -0.25 -3.87 -2.18
N ASP A 8 -1.52 -4.09 -2.48
CA ASP A 8 -2.59 -4.22 -1.50
C ASP A 8 -3.50 -5.37 -1.95
N PRO A 9 -3.48 -6.54 -1.27
CA PRO A 9 -4.28 -7.69 -1.67
C PRO A 9 -5.79 -7.48 -1.45
N TYR A 10 -6.19 -6.42 -0.74
CA TYR A 10 -7.58 -6.14 -0.37
C TYR A 10 -8.15 -4.90 -1.07
N LEU A 11 -7.48 -4.41 -2.11
CA LEU A 11 -7.84 -3.14 -2.78
C LEU A 11 -9.28 -3.12 -3.32
N ASP A 12 -9.88 -4.27 -3.59
CA ASP A 12 -11.26 -4.44 -4.03
C ASP A 12 -12.30 -4.26 -2.90
N THR A 13 -11.92 -4.56 -1.67
CA THR A 13 -12.80 -4.50 -0.50
C THR A 13 -13.25 -3.07 -0.24
N LEU A 14 -12.33 -2.11 -0.39
CA LEU A 14 -12.56 -0.68 -0.14
C LEU A 14 -13.25 -0.44 1.22
N GLY A 15 -12.99 -1.29 2.21
CA GLY A 15 -13.66 -1.30 3.52
C GLY A 15 -13.21 -0.13 4.41
N GLY A 16 -11.99 0.36 4.21
CA GLY A 16 -11.44 1.52 4.90
C GLY A 16 -9.93 1.46 5.13
N GLY A 17 -9.35 0.24 5.25
CA GLY A 17 -7.90 0.06 5.36
C GLY A 17 -7.16 0.48 4.07
N GLU A 18 -7.81 0.33 2.93
CA GLU A 18 -7.31 0.63 1.59
C GLU A 18 -7.17 2.16 1.39
N ARG A 19 -7.79 2.97 2.26
CA ARG A 19 -7.58 4.42 2.30
C ARG A 19 -6.11 4.76 2.53
N TYR A 20 -5.37 3.96 3.30
CA TYR A 20 -3.95 4.20 3.53
C TYR A 20 -3.15 4.01 2.24
N SER A 21 -3.41 2.94 1.50
CA SER A 21 -2.80 2.69 0.18
C SER A 21 -3.06 3.84 -0.80
N ALA A 22 -4.30 4.33 -0.85
CA ALA A 22 -4.68 5.49 -1.66
C ALA A 22 -4.00 6.79 -1.20
N ALA A 23 -3.91 7.05 0.10
CA ALA A 23 -3.27 8.24 0.66
C ALA A 23 -1.75 8.24 0.41
N VAL A 24 -1.11 7.08 0.56
CA VAL A 24 0.31 6.89 0.24
C VAL A 24 0.56 7.14 -1.23
N ALA A 25 -0.30 6.61 -2.12
CA ALA A 25 -0.21 6.88 -3.55
C ALA A 25 -0.26 8.38 -3.85
N GLN A 26 -1.26 9.08 -3.31
CA GLN A 26 -1.40 10.53 -3.50
C GLN A 26 -0.19 11.31 -2.98
N PHE A 27 0.35 10.93 -1.81
CA PHE A 27 1.55 11.54 -1.27
C PHE A 27 2.76 11.31 -2.19
N LEU A 28 2.95 10.10 -2.70
CA LEU A 28 4.05 9.77 -3.60
C LEU A 28 3.92 10.53 -4.94
N GLU A 29 2.72 10.63 -5.49
CA GLU A 29 2.44 11.47 -6.67
C GLU A 29 2.83 12.93 -6.41
N SER A 30 2.48 13.50 -5.26
CA SER A 30 2.86 14.88 -4.90
C SER A 30 4.38 15.10 -4.79
N ARG A 31 5.14 14.01 -4.61
CA ARG A 31 6.61 14.01 -4.57
C ARG A 31 7.24 13.71 -5.93
N GLY A 32 6.44 13.62 -6.99
CA GLY A 32 6.91 13.35 -8.35
C GLY A 32 7.24 11.88 -8.62
N TYR A 33 6.71 10.95 -7.82
CA TYR A 33 6.83 9.52 -8.12
C TYR A 33 5.75 9.11 -9.12
N GLN A 34 6.13 8.24 -10.05
CA GLN A 34 5.20 7.45 -10.84
C GLN A 34 4.76 6.25 -9.99
N VAL A 35 3.48 6.22 -9.60
CA VAL A 35 2.92 5.17 -8.75
C VAL A 35 2.29 4.08 -9.62
N ASP A 36 2.69 2.84 -9.39
CA ASP A 36 2.12 1.66 -10.02
C ASP A 36 1.43 0.80 -8.95
N PHE A 37 0.10 0.66 -9.04
CA PHE A 37 -0.67 -0.30 -8.26
C PHE A 37 -0.56 -1.68 -8.91
N TRP A 38 -0.13 -2.68 -8.14
CA TRP A 38 -0.13 -4.07 -8.58
C TRP A 38 -1.51 -4.69 -8.42
N TRP A 39 -2.41 -4.22 -9.28
CA TRP A 39 -3.79 -4.65 -9.36
C TRP A 39 -4.28 -4.62 -10.81
N PRO A 40 -4.98 -5.66 -11.31
CA PRO A 40 -5.30 -5.78 -12.73
C PRO A 40 -6.38 -4.80 -13.23
N THR A 41 -7.22 -4.30 -12.33
CA THR A 41 -8.38 -3.46 -12.67
C THR A 41 -8.14 -2.01 -12.24
N ASP A 42 -8.62 -1.04 -13.01
CA ASP A 42 -8.57 0.36 -12.61
C ASP A 42 -9.59 0.68 -11.49
N PHE A 43 -9.06 1.06 -10.31
CA PHE A 43 -9.87 1.44 -9.14
C PHE A 43 -9.90 2.96 -8.91
N THR A 44 -9.33 3.78 -9.80
CA THR A 44 -9.20 5.24 -9.62
C THR A 44 -10.53 5.91 -9.29
N ARG A 45 -11.61 5.58 -10.03
CA ARG A 45 -12.94 6.16 -9.78
C ARG A 45 -13.50 5.74 -8.43
N LYS A 46 -13.43 4.45 -8.10
CA LYS A 46 -13.93 3.92 -6.82
C LYS A 46 -13.19 4.53 -5.63
N ILE A 47 -11.87 4.65 -5.71
CA ILE A 47 -11.04 5.29 -4.68
C ILE A 47 -11.45 6.75 -4.48
N LYS A 48 -11.68 7.48 -5.58
CA LYS A 48 -12.17 8.86 -5.51
C LYS A 48 -13.54 8.95 -4.88
N ASP A 49 -14.49 8.12 -5.29
CA ASP A 49 -15.87 8.19 -4.81
C ASP A 49 -15.99 7.78 -3.34
N ARG A 50 -15.21 6.78 -2.91
CA ARG A 50 -15.29 6.21 -1.55
C ARG A 50 -14.43 6.96 -0.53
N PHE A 51 -13.26 7.46 -0.93
CA PHE A 51 -12.29 8.08 -0.02
C PHE A 51 -12.01 9.56 -0.31
N GLY A 52 -12.51 10.11 -1.42
CA GLY A 52 -12.22 11.49 -1.83
C GLY A 52 -10.79 11.71 -2.35
N VAL A 53 -10.00 10.63 -2.51
CA VAL A 53 -8.61 10.70 -2.95
C VAL A 53 -8.54 10.73 -4.47
N LYS A 54 -7.94 11.78 -5.03
CA LYS A 54 -7.69 11.90 -6.46
C LYS A 54 -6.27 11.42 -6.75
N LEU A 55 -6.18 10.41 -7.62
CA LEU A 55 -4.94 9.89 -8.18
C LEU A 55 -4.87 10.34 -9.63
N HIS A 56 -3.79 10.99 -10.02
CA HIS A 56 -3.67 11.62 -11.34
C HIS A 56 -2.79 10.83 -12.31
N SER A 57 -1.72 10.22 -11.81
CA SER A 57 -0.73 9.50 -12.61
C SER A 57 -0.66 8.01 -12.26
N ALA A 58 -1.37 7.56 -11.24
CA ALA A 58 -1.40 6.16 -10.82
C ALA A 58 -1.76 5.22 -11.98
N ARG A 59 -0.97 4.17 -12.17
CA ARG A 59 -1.24 3.10 -13.13
C ARG A 59 -1.62 1.82 -12.41
N PHE A 60 -2.58 1.10 -12.95
CA PHE A 60 -2.99 -0.21 -12.46
C PHE A 60 -2.39 -1.26 -13.39
N ILE A 61 -1.47 -2.08 -12.86
CA ILE A 61 -0.80 -3.14 -13.59
C ILE A 61 -1.06 -4.48 -12.90
N PRO A 62 -1.29 -5.58 -13.65
CA PRO A 62 -1.43 -6.89 -13.05
C PRO A 62 -0.24 -7.27 -12.17
N PHE A 63 -0.50 -8.02 -11.10
CA PHE A 63 0.56 -8.49 -10.23
C PHE A 63 1.57 -9.36 -11.02
N PRO A 64 2.87 -9.03 -10.98
CA PRO A 64 3.88 -9.76 -11.74
C PRO A 64 4.12 -11.17 -11.18
N GLY A 65 4.21 -12.19 -12.04
CA GLY A 65 4.50 -13.57 -11.60
C GLY A 65 5.84 -13.70 -10.88
N ASN A 66 6.88 -13.02 -11.37
CA ASN A 66 8.19 -12.89 -10.71
C ASN A 66 8.29 -11.54 -9.98
N TYR A 67 7.48 -11.38 -8.93
CA TYR A 67 7.39 -10.10 -8.24
C TYR A 67 8.72 -9.67 -7.61
N GLN A 68 9.53 -10.60 -7.09
CA GLN A 68 10.81 -10.29 -6.47
C GLN A 68 11.73 -9.57 -7.46
N LEU A 69 11.89 -10.07 -8.68
CA LEU A 69 12.71 -9.40 -9.70
C LEU A 69 12.08 -8.08 -10.16
N SER A 70 10.74 -8.05 -10.25
CA SER A 70 10.01 -6.85 -10.64
C SER A 70 10.21 -5.70 -9.66
N THR A 71 10.42 -6.00 -8.37
CA THR A 71 10.70 -5.00 -7.32
C THR A 71 11.98 -4.19 -7.58
N MET A 72 12.97 -4.75 -8.28
CA MET A 72 14.26 -4.08 -8.58
C MET A 72 14.09 -2.78 -9.38
N ASN A 73 12.99 -2.68 -10.15
CA ASN A 73 12.70 -1.51 -10.97
C ASN A 73 12.12 -0.33 -10.18
N TYR A 74 11.85 -0.52 -8.89
CA TYR A 74 11.20 0.46 -8.03
C TYR A 74 12.16 0.97 -6.96
N GLU A 75 12.06 2.27 -6.68
CA GLU A 75 12.84 2.88 -5.60
C GLU A 75 12.17 2.62 -4.25
N LEU A 76 10.83 2.61 -4.24
CA LEU A 76 10.02 2.39 -3.06
C LEU A 76 8.90 1.39 -3.36
N ILE A 77 8.68 0.47 -2.44
CA ILE A 77 7.51 -0.41 -2.46
C ILE A 77 6.76 -0.25 -1.16
N PHE A 78 5.46 0.02 -1.27
CA PHE A 78 4.53 -0.04 -0.16
C PHE A 78 3.75 -1.34 -0.25
N TRP A 79 3.91 -2.20 0.74
CA TRP A 79 3.35 -3.53 0.76
C TRP A 79 2.41 -3.69 1.94
N VAL A 80 1.12 -3.91 1.66
CA VAL A 80 0.16 -4.28 2.69
C VAL A 80 0.23 -5.78 2.91
N SER A 81 0.41 -6.20 4.15
CA SER A 81 0.46 -7.60 4.54
C SER A 81 -0.32 -7.85 5.83
N ASP A 82 -0.96 -9.00 5.91
CA ASP A 82 -1.70 -9.51 7.07
C ASP A 82 -0.91 -10.56 7.87
N GLY A 83 0.32 -10.90 7.45
CA GLY A 83 1.14 -11.87 8.19
C GLY A 83 2.42 -12.35 7.50
N SER A 84 2.57 -12.14 6.19
CA SER A 84 3.77 -12.56 5.44
C SER A 84 4.74 -11.39 5.20
N ILE A 85 6.05 -11.63 5.32
CA ILE A 85 7.07 -10.63 5.00
C ILE A 85 7.50 -10.82 3.55
N PRO A 86 7.30 -9.84 2.65
CA PRO A 86 7.70 -9.96 1.26
C PRO A 86 9.23 -9.95 1.12
N VAL A 87 9.75 -10.79 0.23
CA VAL A 87 11.11 -10.67 -0.26
C VAL A 87 11.12 -9.66 -1.42
N SER A 88 11.78 -8.52 -1.21
CA SER A 88 11.85 -7.41 -2.16
C SER A 88 13.30 -6.98 -2.35
N PHE A 89 13.68 -6.72 -3.60
CA PHE A 89 14.96 -6.16 -4.03
C PHE A 89 14.87 -4.67 -4.38
N ALA A 90 13.76 -4.01 -4.04
CA ALA A 90 13.65 -2.56 -4.15
C ALA A 90 14.60 -1.86 -3.17
N LYS A 91 15.00 -0.61 -3.47
CA LYS A 91 15.89 0.17 -2.58
C LYS A 91 15.27 0.41 -1.20
N LYS A 92 13.96 0.61 -1.15
CA LYS A 92 13.19 0.80 0.08
C LYS A 92 11.90 -0.02 0.02
N THR A 93 11.67 -0.84 1.03
CA THR A 93 10.43 -1.61 1.18
C THR A 93 9.78 -1.22 2.49
N ILE A 94 8.59 -0.65 2.42
CA ILE A 94 7.76 -0.28 3.57
C ILE A 94 6.64 -1.31 3.64
N ILE A 95 6.52 -1.99 4.78
CA ILE A 95 5.50 -3.00 5.00
C ILE A 95 4.47 -2.42 5.97
N HIS A 96 3.22 -2.36 5.53
CA HIS A 96 2.08 -2.00 6.35
C HIS A 96 1.41 -3.29 6.84
N MET A 97 1.69 -3.65 8.10
CA MET A 97 1.13 -4.84 8.72
C MET A 97 -0.28 -4.56 9.25
N GLN A 98 -1.28 -5.18 8.65
CA GLN A 98 -2.66 -5.16 9.13
C GLN A 98 -2.83 -6.22 10.21
N ILE A 99 -2.38 -5.92 11.43
CA ILE A 99 -2.59 -6.81 12.57
C ILE A 99 -3.98 -6.53 13.13
N THR A 100 -4.87 -7.52 13.02
CA THR A 100 -6.16 -7.49 13.71
C THR A 100 -5.92 -7.37 15.20
N ARG A 101 -6.42 -6.28 15.78
CA ARG A 101 -6.38 -6.04 17.21
C ARG A 101 -7.28 -7.05 17.91
N CYS A 102 -6.73 -8.19 18.34
CA CYS A 102 -7.40 -9.08 19.28
C CYS A 102 -7.51 -8.38 20.63
N LEU A 103 -8.58 -7.61 20.82
CA LEU A 103 -9.00 -7.17 22.15
C LEU A 103 -9.59 -8.39 22.85
N SER A 104 -8.76 -9.04 23.68
CA SER A 104 -9.29 -9.76 24.84
C SER A 104 -10.12 -8.76 25.64
N SER A 105 -11.32 -9.16 26.08
CA SER A 105 -12.29 -8.34 26.81
C SER A 105 -11.81 -7.83 28.18
N ARG A 106 -10.52 -8.02 28.52
CA ARG A 106 -9.87 -7.51 29.72
C ARG A 106 -8.46 -7.05 29.40
N GLY A 107 -8.21 -5.74 29.43
CA GLY A 107 -6.85 -5.20 29.47
C GLY A 107 -6.72 -3.81 28.84
N ARG A 108 -6.77 -2.78 29.69
CA ARG A 108 -6.42 -1.38 29.37
C ARG A 108 -5.05 -1.29 28.71
N GLN A 109 -4.93 -0.41 27.71
CA GLN A 109 -3.64 -0.04 27.13
C GLN A 109 -2.91 0.94 28.05
N THR A 110 -1.75 0.55 28.55
CA THR A 110 -0.66 1.47 28.86
C THR A 110 0.16 1.66 27.58
N PHE A 111 -0.02 2.80 26.92
CA PHE A 111 0.96 3.28 25.94
C PHE A 111 2.22 3.66 26.72
N GLN A 112 3.27 2.85 26.65
CA GLN A 112 4.62 3.34 26.96
C GLN A 112 5.14 4.05 25.71
N THR A 113 5.00 5.37 25.71
CA THR A 113 5.83 6.25 24.89
C THR A 113 7.25 6.15 25.45
N LEU A 114 8.15 5.47 24.77
CA LEU A 114 9.58 5.60 25.05
C LEU A 114 9.98 7.00 24.59
N THR A 115 10.24 7.87 25.56
CA THR A 115 10.90 9.17 25.40
C THR A 115 12.26 9.05 26.05
#